data_AF-R6QGC5-F1
#
_entry.id   AF-R6QGC5-F1
#
_cell.length_a   1.000
_cell.length_b   1.000
_cell.length_c   1.000
_cell.angle_alpha   90.00
_cell.angle_beta   90.00
_cell.angle_gamma   90.00
#
_symmetry.space_group_name_H-M   'P 1'
#
loop_
_entity.id
_entity.type
_entity.pdbx_description
1 polymer ?
#
loop_
_entity_poly.entity_id
_entity_poly.type
_entity_poly.pdbx_seq_one_letter_code
_entity_poly.pdbx_strand_id
1 'polypeptide(L)'
;MELRKACKSAYDLLQEDGFIGFYKVIDIGYGWVFFGGNPKEVYYGVRTVIVNKETDTCEWFAAQDIDNEKLIENGNIVDFPNEYKYKAS
;
A
#
# COMPACT_ATOMS: atom_id res chain seq x y z
N MET A 1 -15.14 4.14 -1.60
CA MET A 1 -14.09 4.95 -0.95
C MET A 1 -13.41 5.87 -1.96
N GLU A 2 -12.77 6.96 -1.52
CA GLU A 2 -11.88 7.81 -2.34
C GLU A 2 -10.40 7.45 -2.11
N LEU A 3 -9.56 7.48 -3.15
CA LEU A 3 -8.14 7.08 -3.05
C LEU A 3 -7.38 7.89 -1.99
N ARG A 4 -7.63 9.21 -1.88
CA ARG A 4 -6.98 10.06 -0.87
C ARG A 4 -7.31 9.62 0.56
N LYS A 5 -8.55 9.17 0.81
CA LYS A 5 -8.96 8.63 2.11
C LYS A 5 -8.23 7.31 2.37
N ALA A 6 -8.12 6.44 1.36
CA ALA A 6 -7.38 5.20 1.46
C ALA A 6 -5.88 5.41 1.75
N CYS A 7 -5.25 6.39 1.08
CA CYS A 7 -3.87 6.79 1.36
C CYS A 7 -3.71 7.15 2.84
N LYS A 8 -4.62 7.96 3.40
CA LYS A 8 -4.58 8.33 4.81
C LYS A 8 -4.72 7.12 5.73
N SER A 9 -5.72 6.27 5.51
CA SER A 9 -5.93 5.06 6.35
C SER A 9 -4.72 4.14 6.35
N ALA A 10 -4.15 3.86 5.18
CA ALA A 10 -2.94 3.06 5.05
C ALA A 10 -1.74 3.72 5.70
N TYR A 11 -1.61 5.05 5.59
CA TYR A 11 -0.47 5.78 6.12
C TYR A 11 -0.51 5.78 7.65
N ASP A 12 -1.68 6.05 8.24
CA ASP A 12 -1.89 6.05 9.68
C ASP A 12 -1.55 4.67 10.29
N LEU A 13 -1.97 3.56 9.64
CA LEU A 13 -1.65 2.20 10.11
C LEU A 13 -0.14 1.90 10.05
N LEU A 14 0.54 2.31 8.97
CA LEU A 14 1.98 2.05 8.82
C LEU A 14 2.87 2.99 9.63
N GLN A 15 2.40 4.19 9.98
CA GLN A 15 3.21 5.22 10.64
C GLN A 15 3.74 4.81 12.02
N GLU A 16 3.07 3.90 12.72
CA GLU A 16 3.46 3.42 14.07
C GLU A 16 4.85 2.74 14.11
N ASP A 17 5.45 2.50 12.95
CA ASP A 17 6.60 1.63 12.76
C ASP A 17 7.82 2.29 12.11
N GLY A 18 7.89 3.63 12.09
CA GLY A 18 8.99 4.36 11.45
C GLY A 18 8.88 4.39 9.91
N PHE A 19 7.67 4.20 9.39
CA PHE A 19 7.34 4.25 7.98
C PHE A 19 7.61 5.61 7.35
N ILE A 20 8.20 5.60 6.14
CA ILE A 20 8.72 6.78 5.44
C ILE A 20 7.98 7.10 4.12
N GLY A 21 6.81 6.51 3.90
CA GLY A 21 5.92 6.78 2.76
C GLY A 21 5.81 5.64 1.76
N PHE A 22 4.83 5.74 0.86
CA PHE A 22 4.54 4.74 -0.16
C PHE A 22 5.38 4.91 -1.40
N TYR A 23 5.94 3.82 -1.93
CA TYR A 23 6.61 3.85 -3.22
C TYR A 23 5.73 3.33 -4.36
N LYS A 24 4.64 2.59 -4.06
CA LYS A 24 3.73 2.03 -5.05
C LYS A 24 2.32 1.86 -4.47
N VAL A 25 1.30 2.11 -5.29
CA VAL A 25 -0.10 1.78 -5.00
C VAL A 25 -0.67 1.03 -6.21
N ILE A 26 -1.39 -0.06 -5.95
CA ILE A 26 -1.98 -0.92 -6.98
C ILE A 26 -3.47 -1.06 -6.71
N ASP A 27 -4.29 -0.78 -7.71
CA ASP A 27 -5.71 -1.07 -7.72
C ASP A 27 -5.95 -2.51 -8.19
N ILE A 28 -6.50 -3.35 -7.30
CA ILE A 28 -6.80 -4.76 -7.58
C ILE A 28 -8.30 -5.00 -7.77
N GLY A 29 -9.06 -3.96 -8.13
CA GLY A 29 -10.51 -4.01 -8.31
C GLY A 29 -11.26 -3.66 -7.03
N TYR A 30 -11.27 -4.57 -6.05
CA TYR A 30 -12.02 -4.41 -4.80
C TYR A 30 -11.30 -3.56 -3.74
N GLY A 31 -9.99 -3.37 -3.89
CA GLY A 31 -9.14 -2.69 -2.92
C GLY A 31 -7.95 -2.00 -3.56
N TRP A 32 -7.31 -1.14 -2.78
CA TRP A 32 -5.99 -0.59 -3.12
C TRP A 32 -4.92 -1.19 -2.23
N VAL A 33 -3.90 -1.76 -2.84
CA VAL A 33 -2.73 -2.32 -2.17
C VAL A 33 -1.65 -1.25 -2.13
N PHE A 34 -1.26 -0.86 -0.92
CA PHE A 34 -0.24 0.14 -0.66
C PHE A 34 1.07 -0.52 -0.27
N PHE A 35 2.13 -0.21 -1.00
CA PHE A 35 3.47 -0.66 -0.71
C PHE A 35 4.26 0.48 -0.07
N GLY A 36 4.58 0.27 1.20
CA GLY A 36 5.23 1.24 2.04
C GLY A 36 6.65 0.86 2.44
N GLY A 37 7.45 1.88 2.75
CA GLY A 37 8.80 1.72 3.27
C GLY A 37 9.88 1.82 2.18
N ASN A 38 11.05 1.24 2.44
CA ASN A 38 12.20 1.32 1.56
C ASN A 38 12.20 0.14 0.56
N PRO A 39 11.96 0.37 -0.74
CA PRO A 39 11.96 -0.69 -1.74
C PRO A 39 13.33 -1.37 -1.92
N LYS A 40 14.40 -0.82 -1.35
CA LYS A 40 15.76 -1.40 -1.39
C LYS A 40 16.04 -2.38 -0.25
N GLU A 41 15.16 -2.49 0.74
CA GLU A 41 15.33 -3.38 1.89
C GLU A 41 14.49 -4.65 1.72
N VAL A 42 15.16 -5.80 1.59
CA VAL A 42 14.59 -7.07 1.11
C VAL A 42 13.77 -7.82 2.17
N TYR A 43 14.04 -7.63 3.47
CA TYR A 43 13.45 -8.47 4.54
C TYR A 43 12.52 -7.74 5.52
N TYR A 44 12.79 -6.46 5.83
CA TYR A 44 12.02 -5.70 6.84
C TYR A 44 11.57 -4.30 6.37
N GLY A 45 11.96 -3.90 5.16
CA GLY A 45 11.74 -2.53 4.70
C GLY A 45 10.52 -2.33 3.82
N VAL A 46 9.83 -3.41 3.41
CA VAL A 46 8.61 -3.33 2.61
C VAL A 46 7.43 -3.82 3.43
N ARG A 47 6.50 -2.91 3.70
CA ARG A 47 5.26 -3.15 4.43
C ARG A 47 4.09 -2.94 3.50
N THR A 48 3.20 -3.92 3.43
CA THR A 48 2.08 -3.90 2.49
C THR A 48 0.77 -3.99 3.24
N VAL A 49 -0.15 -3.09 2.90
CA VAL A 49 -1.52 -3.07 3.43
C VAL A 49 -2.49 -2.96 2.28
N ILE A 50 -3.71 -3.44 2.49
CA ILE A 50 -4.83 -3.26 1.58
C ILE A 50 -5.89 -2.40 2.25
N VAL A 51 -6.50 -1.51 1.46
CA VAL A 51 -7.69 -0.79 1.88
C VAL A 51 -8.86 -1.15 0.96
N ASN A 52 -9.91 -1.76 1.53
CA ASN A 52 -11.08 -2.22 0.80
C ASN A 52 -12.00 -1.04 0.44
N LYS A 53 -12.39 -0.92 -0.84
CA LYS A 53 -13.16 0.22 -1.36
C LYS A 53 -14.60 0.28 -0.88
N GLU A 54 -15.16 -0.85 -0.50
CA GLU A 54 -16.56 -1.01 -0.09
C GLU A 54 -16.71 -0.86 1.42
N THR A 55 -15.80 -1.47 2.19
CA THR A 55 -15.90 -1.52 3.66
C THR A 55 -15.07 -0.44 4.36
N ASP A 56 -14.23 0.30 3.63
CA ASP A 56 -13.24 1.24 4.15
C ASP A 56 -12.26 0.60 5.17
N THR A 57 -12.14 -0.74 5.21
CA THR A 57 -11.24 -1.45 6.14
C THR A 57 -9.81 -1.42 5.62
N CYS A 58 -8.85 -1.23 6.53
CA CYS A 58 -7.41 -1.23 6.24
C CYS A 58 -6.74 -2.38 7.02
N GLU A 59 -6.06 -3.28 6.31
CA GLU A 59 -5.53 -4.52 6.87
C GLU A 59 -4.15 -4.85 6.29
N TRP A 60 -3.36 -5.62 7.03
CA TRP A 60 -2.09 -6.16 6.53
C TRP A 60 -2.31 -7.05 5.31
N PHE A 61 -1.46 -6.88 4.30
CA PHE A 61 -1.57 -7.62 3.04
C PHE A 61 -0.31 -8.43 2.80
N ALA A 62 -0.41 -9.75 2.87
CA ALA A 62 0.69 -10.67 2.61
C ALA A 62 0.97 -10.77 1.10
N ALA A 63 1.71 -9.81 0.55
CA ALA A 63 2.00 -9.73 -0.89
C ALA A 63 2.78 -10.93 -1.45
N GLN A 64 3.44 -11.71 -0.59
CA GLN A 64 4.20 -12.92 -0.95
C GLN A 64 3.33 -14.17 -1.04
N ASP A 65 2.07 -14.09 -0.59
CA ASP A 65 1.12 -15.17 -0.81
C ASP A 65 0.79 -15.27 -2.30
N ILE A 66 0.77 -16.49 -2.83
CA ILE A 66 0.68 -16.74 -4.28
C ILE A 66 -0.62 -16.21 -4.90
N ASP A 67 -1.71 -16.16 -4.14
CA ASP A 67 -2.98 -15.66 -4.66
C ASP A 67 -3.03 -14.13 -4.59
N ASN A 68 -2.40 -13.54 -3.58
CA ASN A 68 -2.19 -12.09 -3.50
C ASN A 68 -1.22 -11.56 -4.56
N GLU A 69 -0.18 -12.32 -4.90
CA GLU A 69 0.76 -11.99 -5.96
C GLU A 69 0.04 -11.86 -7.31
N LYS A 70 -0.82 -12.83 -7.66
CA LYS A 70 -1.64 -12.77 -8.89
C LYS A 70 -2.55 -11.54 -8.91
N LEU A 71 -3.13 -11.15 -7.77
CA LEU A 71 -3.96 -9.93 -7.70
C LEU A 71 -3.12 -8.68 -7.98
N ILE A 72 -1.90 -8.62 -7.45
CA ILE A 72 -0.95 -7.54 -7.69
C ILE A 72 -0.51 -7.48 -9.16
N GLU A 73 -0.15 -8.63 -9.76
CA GLU A 73 0.32 -8.72 -11.14
C GLU A 73 -0.74 -8.29 -12.16
N ASN A 74 -2.01 -8.62 -11.88
CA ASN A 74 -3.15 -8.24 -12.71
C ASN A 74 -3.73 -6.86 -12.36
N GLY A 75 -3.23 -6.23 -11.29
CA GLY A 75 -3.68 -4.93 -10.81
C GLY A 75 -3.12 -3.76 -11.60
N ASN A 76 -3.74 -2.59 -11.45
CA ASN A 76 -3.31 -1.36 -12.12
C ASN A 76 -2.51 -0.49 -11.17
N ILE A 77 -1.31 -0.08 -11.57
CA ILE A 77 -0.57 0.95 -10.82
C ILE A 77 -1.32 2.27 -10.95
N VAL A 78 -1.56 2.94 -9.82
CA VAL A 78 -2.28 4.21 -9.79
C VAL A 78 -1.41 5.32 -9.22
N ASP A 79 -1.60 6.52 -9.75
CA ASP A 79 -1.01 7.73 -9.16
C ASP A 79 -1.71 8.09 -7.85
N PHE A 80 -0.95 8.64 -6.91
CA PHE A 80 -1.44 9.03 -5.60
C PHE A 80 -0.77 10.33 -5.12
N PRO A 81 -1.37 11.04 -4.14
CA PRO A 81 -0.89 12.36 -3.73
C PRO A 81 0.56 12.34 -3.23
N ASN A 82 1.34 13.36 -3.64
CA ASN A 82 2.76 13.46 -3.33
C ASN A 82 3.07 13.51 -1.81
N GLU A 83 2.12 13.95 -0.98
CA GLU A 83 2.28 14.01 0.48
C GLU A 83 2.51 12.63 1.12
N TYR A 84 2.01 11.56 0.48
CA TYR A 84 2.17 10.18 0.97
C TYR A 84 3.32 9.42 0.30
N LYS A 85 4.01 10.03 -0.67
CA LYS A 85 5.12 9.37 -1.38
C LYS A 85 6.31 9.13 -0.47
N TYR A 86 6.92 7.96 -0.64
CA TYR A 86 8.25 7.65 -0.13
C TYR A 86 9.22 8.73 -0.57
N LYS A 87 9.90 9.34 0.40
CA LYS A 87 10.97 10.29 0.13
C LYS A 87 12.27 9.54 0.34
N ALA A 88 12.96 9.25 -0.76
CA ALA A 88 14.35 8.83 -0.66
C ALA A 88 15.12 9.96 0.04
N SER A 89 15.61 9.69 1.25
CA SER A 89 16.62 10.50 1.93
C SER A 89 17.95 10.42 1.19
#